data_AF-A0AAP2RIJ1-F1
#
_entry.id   AF-A0AAP2RIJ1-F1
#
_cell.length_a   1.000
_cell.length_b   1.000
_cell.length_c   1.000
_cell.angle_alpha   90.00
_cell.angle_beta   90.00
_cell.angle_gamma   90.00
#
_symmetry.space_group_name_H-M   'P 1'
#
loop_
_entity.id
_entity.type
_entity.pdbx_description
1 polymer ?
#
loop_
_entity_poly.entity_id
_entity_poly.type
_entity_poly.pdbx_seq_one_letter_code
_entity_poly.pdbx_strand_id
1 'polypeptide(L)'
;MPKLTDILTKFPFADGRKYPRLIRKEEYSNALYPPDNAFTSDNTFTIVSTDTFMLGIYELGPGGAFDPLDIHPGDEFYYILQGPIVQRSGNGQFAYLETGDGLFMPQEAWHKAHNFSDQKVRVLYFITPKAWGEDIPPAYIPTDAETKFYKGPNNDKLPDMRSVIRNITRQGCTDDIGSWPVDGKEARDYPQAVYTVRDCDKLNNIHGTRHPMLMRFIGSNDYGHFGEFILPPGGYGPRCSEEDCHEGDAAIFCIDGPITINLTQLQESFQLRPEDSFFLPAGTPYQLVNFENKPVKAVFAVTAL
;
A
#
# COMPACT_ATOMS: atom_id res chain seq x y z
N MET A 1 19.07 6.59 -14.47
CA MET A 1 18.08 5.85 -13.66
C MET A 1 17.82 4.53 -14.34
N PRO A 2 17.73 3.42 -13.61
CA PRO A 2 17.37 2.12 -14.17
C PRO A 2 15.91 2.16 -14.67
N LYS A 3 15.60 1.44 -15.76
CA LYS A 3 14.21 1.30 -16.22
C LYS A 3 13.41 0.51 -15.18
N LEU A 4 12.08 0.64 -15.17
CA LEU A 4 11.22 -0.16 -14.28
C LEU A 4 11.55 -1.65 -14.40
N THR A 5 11.68 -2.16 -15.63
CA THR A 5 12.10 -3.55 -15.94
C THR A 5 13.45 -3.94 -15.33
N ASP A 6 14.36 -2.98 -15.15
CA ASP A 6 15.70 -3.23 -14.63
C ASP A 6 15.72 -3.28 -13.11
N ILE A 7 14.62 -2.96 -12.42
CA ILE A 7 14.53 -3.00 -10.95
C ILE A 7 13.48 -3.98 -10.44
N LEU A 8 12.61 -4.49 -11.33
CA LEU A 8 11.61 -5.49 -10.97
C LEU A 8 12.27 -6.66 -10.23
N THR A 9 11.66 -6.99 -9.09
CA THR A 9 12.01 -8.10 -8.19
C THR A 9 13.41 -8.07 -7.57
N LYS A 10 14.18 -6.99 -7.73
CA LYS A 10 15.56 -6.89 -7.22
C LYS A 10 15.92 -5.51 -6.68
N PHE A 11 14.94 -4.72 -6.26
CA PHE A 11 15.17 -3.42 -5.65
C PHE A 11 14.77 -3.44 -4.17
N PRO A 12 15.63 -3.00 -3.24
CA PRO A 12 16.95 -2.37 -3.43
C PRO A 12 18.12 -3.38 -3.53
N PHE A 13 17.84 -4.68 -3.68
CA PHE A 13 18.82 -5.78 -3.62
C PHE A 13 19.24 -6.26 -5.02
N ALA A 14 20.15 -5.52 -5.67
CA ALA A 14 20.55 -5.82 -7.05
C ALA A 14 21.14 -7.24 -7.25
N ASP A 15 21.69 -7.84 -6.19
CA ASP A 15 22.24 -9.20 -6.15
C ASP A 15 21.20 -10.27 -5.74
N GLY A 16 19.96 -9.87 -5.48
CA GLY A 16 18.86 -10.71 -5.02
C GLY A 16 18.94 -11.10 -3.55
N ARG A 17 20.00 -10.74 -2.81
CA ARG A 17 20.15 -11.10 -1.40
C ARG A 17 19.42 -10.08 -0.52
N LYS A 18 18.33 -10.50 0.10
CA LYS A 18 17.58 -9.72 1.09
C LYS A 18 18.33 -9.65 2.42
N TYR A 19 18.39 -8.46 3.01
CA TYR A 19 18.91 -8.21 4.36
C TYR A 19 18.21 -6.96 4.97
N PRO A 20 18.21 -6.79 6.31
CA PRO A 20 17.63 -5.62 6.94
C PRO A 20 18.28 -4.35 6.41
N ARG A 21 17.48 -3.42 5.89
CA ARG A 21 18.03 -2.26 5.17
C ARG A 21 17.20 -1.01 5.35
N LEU A 22 17.86 0.06 5.75
CA LEU A 22 17.35 1.43 5.64
C LEU A 22 17.42 1.88 4.17
N ILE A 23 16.30 2.36 3.66
CA ILE A 23 16.13 2.88 2.30
C ILE A 23 15.74 4.35 2.45
N ARG A 24 16.65 5.25 2.10
CA ARG A 24 16.38 6.69 2.18
C ARG A 24 15.45 7.14 1.06
N LYS A 25 14.69 8.21 1.29
CA LYS A 25 13.86 8.85 0.25
C LYS A 25 14.65 9.13 -1.04
N GLU A 26 15.89 9.62 -0.91
CA GLU A 26 16.76 9.92 -2.04
C GLU A 26 17.27 8.69 -2.80
N GLU A 27 17.13 7.48 -2.24
CA GLU A 27 17.52 6.23 -2.89
C GLU A 27 16.41 5.65 -3.78
N TYR A 28 15.17 6.15 -3.68
CA TYR A 28 14.03 5.61 -4.41
C TYR A 28 14.27 5.64 -5.92
N SER A 29 13.84 4.60 -6.62
CA SER A 29 13.90 4.59 -8.08
C SER A 29 12.70 5.33 -8.66
N ASN A 30 12.94 6.42 -9.39
CA ASN A 30 11.88 7.24 -9.96
C ASN A 30 11.69 6.99 -11.47
N ALA A 31 10.45 6.98 -11.92
CA ALA A 31 10.06 6.82 -13.31
C ALA A 31 8.72 7.51 -13.61
N LEU A 32 8.43 7.74 -14.89
CA LEU A 32 7.06 7.98 -15.34
C LEU A 32 6.43 6.64 -15.68
N TYR A 33 5.14 6.47 -15.36
CA TYR A 33 4.39 5.27 -15.72
C TYR A 33 3.04 5.66 -16.36
N PRO A 34 2.68 5.12 -17.55
CA PRO A 34 3.55 4.35 -18.44
C PRO A 34 4.68 5.27 -18.99
N PRO A 35 5.87 4.72 -19.29
CA PRO A 35 7.06 5.52 -19.60
C PRO A 35 7.07 6.14 -21.01
N ASP A 36 6.16 5.74 -21.89
CA ASP A 36 6.10 6.12 -23.30
C ASP A 36 5.12 7.27 -23.59
N ASN A 37 4.29 7.68 -22.61
CA ASN A 37 3.34 8.78 -22.79
C ASN A 37 3.22 9.72 -21.57
N ALA A 38 4.14 10.68 -21.46
CA ALA A 38 4.17 11.66 -20.38
C ALA A 38 2.89 12.52 -20.22
N PHE A 39 1.99 12.59 -21.22
CA PHE A 39 0.73 13.34 -21.10
C PHE A 39 -0.28 12.66 -20.18
N THR A 40 -0.15 11.35 -19.99
CA THR A 40 -1.07 10.53 -19.19
C THR A 40 -0.31 9.67 -18.18
N SER A 41 0.94 10.03 -17.85
CA SER A 41 1.72 9.28 -16.86
C SER A 41 1.54 9.85 -15.45
N ASP A 42 1.61 8.98 -14.45
CA ASP A 42 1.94 9.37 -13.09
C ASP A 42 3.47 9.43 -12.88
N ASN A 43 3.88 10.09 -11.81
CA ASN A 43 5.25 10.06 -11.32
C ASN A 43 5.38 8.97 -10.26
N THR A 44 6.11 7.91 -10.55
CA THR A 44 6.23 6.72 -9.70
C THR A 44 7.60 6.67 -9.03
N PHE A 45 7.63 6.30 -7.75
CA PHE A 45 8.82 6.09 -6.93
C PHE A 45 8.79 4.68 -6.35
N THR A 46 9.57 3.77 -6.89
CA THR A 46 9.72 2.41 -6.33
C THR A 46 10.65 2.46 -5.11
N ILE A 47 10.14 1.95 -3.98
CA ILE A 47 10.86 1.84 -2.70
C ILE A 47 11.39 0.41 -2.52
N VAL A 48 10.55 -0.58 -2.81
CA VAL A 48 10.89 -2.01 -2.76
C VAL A 48 10.24 -2.70 -3.96
N SER A 49 10.98 -3.59 -4.61
CA SER A 49 10.45 -4.55 -5.56
C SER A 49 11.24 -5.84 -5.38
N THR A 50 10.62 -6.85 -4.79
CA THR A 50 11.17 -8.20 -4.59
C THR A 50 10.30 -9.21 -5.33
N ASP A 51 10.66 -10.49 -5.23
CA ASP A 51 9.83 -11.63 -5.61
C ASP A 51 8.58 -11.82 -4.73
N THR A 52 8.47 -11.11 -3.61
CA THR A 52 7.37 -11.24 -2.63
C THR A 52 6.38 -10.07 -2.63
N PHE A 53 6.83 -8.86 -2.98
CA PHE A 53 5.96 -7.69 -3.12
C PHE A 53 6.62 -6.53 -3.84
N MET A 54 5.80 -5.53 -4.17
CA MET A 54 6.24 -4.19 -4.56
C MET A 54 5.66 -3.15 -3.59
N LEU A 55 6.48 -2.18 -3.19
CA LEU A 55 6.08 -1.00 -2.44
C LEU A 55 6.61 0.23 -3.16
N GLY A 56 5.75 1.23 -3.35
CA GLY A 56 6.15 2.48 -3.94
C GLY A 56 5.15 3.59 -3.73
N ILE A 57 5.47 4.76 -4.26
CA ILE A 57 4.59 5.93 -4.25
C ILE A 57 4.30 6.31 -5.68
N TYR A 58 3.05 6.61 -6.01
CA TYR A 58 2.76 7.39 -7.21
C TYR A 58 2.21 8.77 -6.87
N GLU A 59 2.43 9.71 -7.78
CA GLU A 59 1.94 11.08 -7.68
C GLU A 59 1.20 11.52 -8.94
N LEU A 60 0.08 12.21 -8.74
CA LEU A 60 -0.69 12.86 -9.79
C LEU A 60 -0.74 14.37 -9.55
N GLY A 61 -0.41 15.15 -10.58
CA GLY A 61 -0.61 16.60 -10.56
C GLY A 61 -2.10 16.98 -10.54
N PRO A 62 -2.45 18.24 -10.18
CA PRO A 62 -3.81 18.75 -10.28
C PRO A 62 -4.42 18.53 -11.67
N GLY A 63 -5.64 18.00 -11.73
CA GLY A 63 -6.33 17.63 -12.98
C GLY A 63 -5.79 16.37 -13.67
N GLY A 64 -4.76 15.72 -13.12
CA GLY A 64 -4.10 14.57 -13.70
C GLY A 64 -4.85 13.25 -13.51
N ALA A 65 -4.56 12.29 -14.37
CA ALA A 65 -4.96 10.90 -14.28
C ALA A 65 -3.91 10.05 -14.98
N PHE A 66 -3.67 8.82 -14.52
CA PHE A 66 -2.83 7.90 -15.28
C PHE A 66 -3.65 7.14 -16.33
N ASP A 67 -3.07 6.86 -17.49
CA ASP A 67 -3.68 6.10 -18.58
C ASP A 67 -2.63 5.21 -19.23
N PRO A 68 -2.92 3.94 -19.59
CA PRO A 68 -4.21 3.24 -19.57
C PRO A 68 -4.77 2.92 -18.17
N LEU A 69 -5.92 2.24 -18.08
CA LEU A 69 -6.27 1.51 -16.86
C LEU A 69 -5.16 0.53 -16.51
N ASP A 70 -4.86 0.41 -15.22
CA ASP A 70 -3.85 -0.51 -14.71
C ASP A 70 -4.50 -1.78 -14.13
N ILE A 71 -3.69 -2.85 -14.05
CA ILE A 71 -4.05 -4.16 -13.53
C ILE A 71 -2.82 -4.87 -12.99
N HIS A 72 -3.00 -5.61 -11.88
CA HIS A 72 -1.94 -6.42 -11.29
C HIS A 72 -2.38 -7.88 -11.09
N PRO A 73 -1.45 -8.84 -11.22
CA PRO A 73 -1.71 -10.25 -10.93
C PRO A 73 -1.70 -10.56 -9.41
N GLY A 74 -1.42 -9.57 -8.56
CA GLY A 74 -1.55 -9.64 -7.12
C GLY A 74 -2.57 -8.63 -6.61
N ASP A 75 -2.90 -8.73 -5.33
CA ASP A 75 -3.73 -7.76 -4.64
C ASP A 75 -2.95 -6.45 -4.44
N GLU A 76 -3.65 -5.33 -4.53
CA GLU A 76 -3.09 -3.99 -4.35
C GLU A 76 -3.80 -3.24 -3.22
N PHE A 77 -2.99 -2.60 -2.39
CA PHE A 77 -3.45 -1.78 -1.27
C PHE A 77 -2.89 -0.37 -1.40
N TYR A 78 -3.73 0.62 -1.12
CA TYR A 78 -3.33 2.02 -1.03
C TYR A 78 -3.42 2.56 0.39
N TYR A 79 -2.48 3.45 0.69
CA TYR A 79 -2.55 4.43 1.76
C TYR A 79 -2.45 5.82 1.12
N ILE A 80 -3.45 6.67 1.33
CA ILE A 80 -3.43 8.02 0.77
C ILE A 80 -2.54 8.92 1.63
N LEU A 81 -1.31 9.18 1.16
CA LEU A 81 -0.37 10.07 1.82
C LEU A 81 -0.82 11.53 1.72
N GLN A 82 -1.38 11.92 0.57
CA GLN A 82 -1.91 13.24 0.31
C GLN A 82 -3.05 13.13 -0.71
N GLY A 83 -4.28 13.39 -0.25
CA GLY A 83 -5.48 13.39 -1.08
C GLY A 83 -6.04 14.80 -1.34
N PRO A 84 -7.28 14.92 -1.85
CA PRO A 84 -8.17 13.81 -2.19
C PRO A 84 -7.88 13.19 -3.56
N ILE A 85 -8.20 11.91 -3.72
CA ILE A 85 -8.12 11.18 -5.00
C ILE A 85 -9.43 10.45 -5.28
N VAL A 86 -9.79 10.33 -6.56
CA VAL A 86 -10.88 9.45 -7.01
C VAL A 86 -10.29 8.23 -7.69
N GLN A 87 -10.40 7.07 -7.05
CA GLN A 87 -10.13 5.78 -7.69
C GLN A 87 -11.39 5.28 -8.38
N ARG A 88 -11.26 4.82 -9.62
CA ARG A 88 -12.33 4.20 -10.39
C ARG A 88 -11.95 2.77 -10.72
N SER A 89 -12.89 1.83 -10.60
CA SER A 89 -12.77 0.48 -11.17
C SER A 89 -13.31 0.40 -12.60
N GLY A 90 -12.88 -0.59 -13.38
CA GLY A 90 -13.34 -0.82 -14.76
C GLY A 90 -14.87 -0.89 -14.88
N ASN A 91 -15.53 -1.50 -13.90
CA ASN A 91 -16.99 -1.67 -13.88
C ASN A 91 -17.75 -0.54 -13.15
N GLY A 92 -17.13 0.62 -12.95
CA GLY A 92 -17.83 1.85 -12.54
C GLY A 92 -18.15 1.94 -11.06
N GLN A 93 -17.37 1.30 -10.21
CA GLN A 93 -17.26 1.73 -8.82
C GLN A 93 -16.30 2.91 -8.73
N PHE A 94 -16.65 3.91 -7.92
CA PHE A 94 -15.85 5.12 -7.72
C PHE A 94 -15.63 5.34 -6.23
N ALA A 95 -14.38 5.30 -5.79
CA ALA A 95 -13.96 5.55 -4.42
C ALA A 95 -13.31 6.93 -4.33
N TYR A 96 -13.96 7.85 -3.63
CA TYR A 96 -13.36 9.12 -3.22
C TYR A 96 -12.59 8.90 -1.92
N LEU A 97 -11.30 9.14 -1.91
CA LEU A 97 -10.40 8.82 -0.79
C LEU A 97 -9.67 10.09 -0.31
N GLU A 98 -9.67 10.32 0.99
CA GLU A 98 -8.99 11.45 1.64
C GLU A 98 -7.64 11.03 2.22
N THR A 99 -6.82 12.00 2.64
CA THR A 99 -5.55 11.71 3.32
C THR A 99 -5.76 10.81 4.54
N GLY A 100 -5.02 9.71 4.61
CA GLY A 100 -5.13 8.71 5.65
C GLY A 100 -6.13 7.59 5.35
N ASP A 101 -6.98 7.71 4.32
CA ASP A 101 -7.82 6.59 3.89
C ASP A 101 -6.97 5.49 3.25
N GLY A 102 -7.54 4.29 3.21
CA GLY A 102 -7.01 3.14 2.50
C GLY A 102 -7.95 2.61 1.43
N LEU A 103 -7.38 1.83 0.52
CA LEU A 103 -8.13 1.09 -0.50
C LEU A 103 -7.55 -0.30 -0.62
N PHE A 104 -8.40 -1.32 -0.72
CA PHE A 104 -8.02 -2.66 -1.12
C PHE A 104 -8.64 -2.96 -2.50
N MET A 105 -7.79 -3.37 -3.44
CA MET A 105 -8.16 -3.82 -4.77
C MET A 105 -7.68 -5.26 -4.93
N PRO A 106 -8.58 -6.23 -5.14
CA PRO A 106 -8.19 -7.62 -5.35
C PRO A 106 -7.40 -7.77 -6.65
N GLN A 107 -6.66 -8.88 -6.79
CA GLN A 107 -5.97 -9.20 -8.03
C GLN A 107 -6.91 -9.07 -9.24
N GLU A 108 -6.37 -8.63 -10.37
CA GLU A 108 -7.10 -8.42 -11.62
C GLU A 108 -8.18 -7.31 -11.59
N ALA A 109 -8.22 -6.49 -10.52
CA ALA A 109 -9.04 -5.29 -10.47
C ALA A 109 -8.53 -4.26 -11.49
N TRP A 110 -9.29 -4.01 -12.56
CA TRP A 110 -8.98 -2.90 -13.47
C TRP A 110 -9.27 -1.60 -12.77
N HIS A 111 -8.31 -0.69 -12.76
CA HIS A 111 -8.47 0.54 -12.02
C HIS A 111 -7.72 1.72 -12.63
N LYS A 112 -8.14 2.93 -12.24
CA LYS A 112 -7.55 4.20 -12.65
C LYS A 112 -7.80 5.27 -11.61
N ALA A 113 -6.81 6.12 -11.38
CA ALA A 113 -6.94 7.25 -10.47
C ALA A 113 -7.13 8.58 -11.22
N HIS A 114 -7.89 9.48 -10.60
CA HIS A 114 -8.09 10.86 -11.04
C HIS A 114 -7.84 11.82 -9.88
N ASN A 115 -7.06 12.88 -10.14
CA ASN A 115 -6.87 13.99 -9.23
C ASN A 115 -7.68 15.22 -9.71
N PHE A 116 -8.85 15.44 -9.12
CA PHE A 116 -9.67 16.62 -9.38
C PHE A 116 -9.39 17.80 -8.44
N SER A 117 -8.41 17.68 -7.55
CA SER A 117 -8.03 18.74 -6.62
C SER A 117 -7.08 19.75 -7.27
N ASP A 118 -6.79 20.82 -6.53
CA ASP A 118 -5.80 21.84 -6.85
C ASP A 118 -4.40 21.53 -6.30
N GLN A 119 -4.23 20.42 -5.59
CA GLN A 119 -2.99 19.98 -4.98
C GLN A 119 -2.45 18.72 -5.66
N LYS A 120 -1.16 18.47 -5.46
CA LYS A 120 -0.57 17.17 -5.84
C LYS A 120 -1.15 16.08 -4.93
N VAL A 121 -1.57 14.98 -5.54
CA VAL A 121 -1.95 13.75 -4.84
C VAL A 121 -0.75 12.82 -4.73
N ARG A 122 -0.62 12.13 -3.59
CA ARG A 122 0.43 11.14 -3.32
C ARG A 122 -0.19 9.89 -2.70
N VAL A 123 0.13 8.73 -3.23
CA VAL A 123 -0.41 7.44 -2.78
C VAL A 123 0.73 6.46 -2.57
N LEU A 124 0.82 5.87 -1.38
CA LEU A 124 1.70 4.75 -1.10
C LEU A 124 0.95 3.46 -1.47
N TYR A 125 1.49 2.69 -2.40
CA TYR A 125 0.93 1.44 -2.86
C TYR A 125 1.75 0.25 -2.37
N PHE A 126 1.06 -0.84 -2.06
CA PHE A 126 1.62 -2.14 -1.73
C PHE A 126 0.93 -3.20 -2.59
N ILE A 127 1.69 -3.92 -3.41
CA ILE A 127 1.17 -4.96 -4.29
C ILE A 127 1.84 -6.29 -3.95
N THR A 128 1.05 -7.33 -3.70
CA THR A 128 1.53 -8.64 -3.26
C THR A 128 0.61 -9.77 -3.75
N PRO A 129 1.13 -10.96 -4.09
CA PRO A 129 2.54 -11.35 -4.09
C PRO A 129 3.34 -10.75 -5.27
N LYS A 130 2.65 -10.26 -6.31
CA LYS A 130 3.31 -9.88 -7.56
C LYS A 130 2.66 -8.66 -8.21
N ALA A 131 3.45 -7.64 -8.51
CA ALA A 131 2.97 -6.43 -9.19
C ALA A 131 2.79 -6.61 -10.70
N TRP A 132 3.57 -7.48 -11.33
CA TRP A 132 3.60 -7.60 -12.78
C TRP A 132 3.63 -9.04 -13.28
N GLY A 133 2.85 -9.32 -14.33
CA GLY A 133 2.82 -10.61 -15.02
C GLY A 133 4.02 -10.83 -15.95
N GLU A 134 3.97 -11.90 -16.75
CA GLU A 134 4.93 -12.09 -17.86
C GLU A 134 4.68 -11.07 -18.99
N ASP A 135 3.43 -10.62 -19.14
CA ASP A 135 3.02 -9.61 -20.11
C ASP A 135 2.98 -8.22 -19.48
N ILE A 136 4.06 -7.45 -19.65
CA ILE A 136 4.15 -6.03 -19.25
C ILE A 136 4.46 -5.20 -20.51
N PRO A 137 3.56 -4.29 -20.95
CA PRO A 137 2.21 -4.02 -20.43
C PRO A 137 1.22 -5.18 -20.70
N PRO A 138 0.02 -5.19 -20.06
CA PRO A 138 -1.00 -6.20 -20.30
C PRO A 138 -1.36 -6.34 -21.79
N ALA A 139 -1.57 -7.58 -22.24
CA ALA A 139 -1.92 -7.87 -23.64
C ALA A 139 -3.27 -7.27 -24.08
N TYR A 140 -4.15 -6.99 -23.12
CA TYR A 140 -5.46 -6.38 -23.32
C TYR A 140 -5.65 -5.27 -22.29
N ILE A 141 -6.10 -4.12 -22.76
CA ILE A 141 -6.51 -2.97 -21.94
C ILE A 141 -7.97 -2.66 -22.33
N PRO A 142 -8.91 -2.63 -21.37
CA PRO A 142 -10.30 -2.28 -21.64
C PRO A 142 -10.43 -0.91 -22.28
N THR A 143 -11.23 -0.82 -23.35
CA THR A 143 -11.62 0.45 -23.95
C THR A 143 -12.67 1.17 -23.11
N ASP A 144 -12.92 2.45 -23.38
CA ASP A 144 -14.05 3.18 -22.77
C ASP A 144 -15.39 2.48 -22.99
N ALA A 145 -15.56 1.79 -24.13
CA ALA A 145 -16.79 1.04 -24.43
C ALA A 145 -17.00 -0.18 -23.52
N GLU A 146 -15.94 -0.66 -22.88
CA GLU A 146 -15.89 -1.84 -22.01
C GLU A 146 -15.84 -1.47 -20.52
N THR A 147 -15.88 -0.16 -20.20
CA THR A 147 -15.88 0.34 -18.82
C THR A 147 -17.12 1.18 -18.51
N LYS A 148 -17.48 1.31 -17.23
CA LYS A 148 -18.64 2.12 -16.79
C LYS A 148 -18.27 3.49 -16.27
N PHE A 149 -18.97 4.52 -16.72
CA PHE A 149 -18.83 5.91 -16.25
C PHE A 149 -20.10 6.72 -16.50
N TYR A 150 -20.19 7.96 -15.98
CA TYR A 150 -21.39 8.78 -16.15
C TYR A 150 -21.73 9.00 -17.64
N LYS A 151 -22.93 8.58 -18.06
CA LYS A 151 -23.39 8.55 -19.46
C LYS A 151 -22.50 7.72 -20.41
N GLY A 152 -21.81 6.70 -19.88
CA GLY A 152 -21.06 5.74 -20.69
C GLY A 152 -21.96 5.04 -21.73
N PRO A 153 -21.49 4.86 -22.97
CA PRO A 153 -22.32 4.44 -24.11
C PRO A 153 -22.87 3.01 -24.00
N ASN A 154 -22.29 2.17 -23.13
CA ASN A 154 -22.68 0.77 -22.94
C ASN A 154 -22.94 0.41 -21.46
N ASN A 155 -23.21 1.40 -20.60
CA ASN A 155 -23.42 1.16 -19.17
C ASN A 155 -24.51 0.12 -18.87
N ASP A 156 -25.56 0.10 -19.68
CA ASP A 156 -26.71 -0.81 -19.61
C ASP A 156 -26.37 -2.24 -20.02
N LYS A 157 -25.28 -2.44 -20.78
CA LYS A 157 -24.81 -3.75 -21.25
C LYS A 157 -23.72 -4.36 -20.38
N LEU A 158 -23.12 -3.58 -19.48
CA LEU A 158 -22.06 -4.01 -18.58
C LEU A 158 -22.62 -4.47 -17.22
N PRO A 159 -21.93 -5.35 -16.46
CA PRO A 159 -22.45 -5.97 -15.23
C PRO A 159 -22.93 -4.97 -14.17
N ASP A 160 -24.07 -5.25 -13.52
CA ASP A 160 -24.55 -4.46 -12.38
C ASP A 160 -23.77 -4.83 -11.10
N MET A 161 -23.00 -3.87 -10.58
CA MET A 161 -22.11 -4.08 -9.44
C MET A 161 -22.80 -3.85 -8.08
N ARG A 162 -24.05 -3.36 -8.04
CA ARG A 162 -24.68 -2.90 -6.78
C ARG A 162 -24.81 -3.99 -5.71
N SER A 163 -25.05 -5.25 -6.10
CA SER A 163 -25.14 -6.38 -5.17
C SER A 163 -23.78 -6.95 -4.76
N VAL A 164 -22.72 -6.52 -5.45
CA VAL A 164 -21.35 -7.02 -5.26
C VAL A 164 -20.55 -6.05 -4.39
N ILE A 165 -20.73 -4.74 -4.59
CA ILE A 165 -20.04 -3.69 -3.82
C ILE A 165 -20.51 -3.76 -2.36
N ARG A 166 -19.56 -3.90 -1.43
CA ARG A 166 -19.82 -3.96 0.01
C ARG A 166 -19.14 -2.81 0.74
N ASN A 167 -19.83 -2.28 1.73
CA ASN A 167 -19.27 -1.36 2.71
C ASN A 167 -18.80 -2.13 3.95
N ILE A 168 -17.88 -1.56 4.71
CA ILE A 168 -17.61 -1.98 6.08
C ILE A 168 -18.82 -1.58 6.92
N THR A 169 -19.53 -2.57 7.49
CA THR A 169 -20.82 -2.35 8.17
C THR A 169 -20.76 -2.55 9.69
N ARG A 170 -19.61 -2.97 10.21
CA ARG A 170 -19.38 -3.21 11.63
C ARG A 170 -17.97 -2.81 12.05
N GLN A 171 -17.76 -2.69 13.35
CA GLN A 171 -16.42 -2.64 13.93
C GLN A 171 -15.73 -4.00 13.78
N GLY A 172 -14.42 -3.96 13.52
CA GLY A 172 -13.55 -5.13 13.47
C GLY A 172 -13.08 -5.58 14.85
N CYS A 173 -12.54 -6.79 14.93
CA CYS A 173 -11.89 -7.39 16.09
C CYS A 173 -10.65 -8.19 15.67
N THR A 174 -9.83 -8.66 16.61
CA THR A 174 -8.60 -9.41 16.30
C THR A 174 -8.83 -10.63 15.42
N ASP A 175 -9.99 -11.27 15.51
CA ASP A 175 -10.34 -12.45 14.69
C ASP A 175 -10.52 -12.11 13.19
N ASP A 176 -10.57 -10.83 12.83
CA ASP A 176 -10.67 -10.36 11.45
C ASP A 176 -9.31 -10.20 10.75
N ILE A 177 -8.20 -10.36 11.48
CA ILE A 177 -6.87 -10.40 10.87
C ILE A 177 -6.81 -11.61 9.92
N GLY A 178 -6.42 -11.37 8.66
CA GLY A 178 -6.46 -12.36 7.57
C GLY A 178 -7.76 -12.33 6.75
N SER A 179 -8.74 -11.49 7.10
CA SER A 179 -9.97 -11.31 6.31
C SER A 179 -10.54 -9.88 6.35
N TRP A 180 -9.67 -8.87 6.47
CA TRP A 180 -10.06 -7.46 6.55
C TRP A 180 -9.69 -6.69 5.27
N PRO A 181 -10.55 -5.80 4.74
CA PRO A 181 -11.93 -5.48 5.15
C PRO A 181 -12.96 -6.54 4.69
N VAL A 182 -12.50 -7.51 3.91
CA VAL A 182 -13.23 -8.67 3.39
C VAL A 182 -12.21 -9.80 3.25
N ASP A 183 -12.68 -11.05 3.26
CA ASP A 183 -11.82 -12.19 2.93
C ASP A 183 -11.20 -12.04 1.53
N GLY A 184 -9.90 -12.35 1.40
CA GLY A 184 -9.17 -12.17 0.14
C GLY A 184 -9.72 -13.03 -0.99
N LYS A 185 -10.15 -14.26 -0.71
CA LYS A 185 -10.72 -15.17 -1.72
C LYS A 185 -12.09 -14.68 -2.16
N GLU A 186 -12.92 -14.26 -1.22
CA GLU A 186 -14.22 -13.66 -1.52
C GLU A 186 -14.08 -12.38 -2.37
N ALA A 187 -13.09 -11.53 -2.08
CA ALA A 187 -12.82 -10.34 -2.88
C ALA A 187 -12.45 -10.68 -4.34
N ARG A 188 -11.64 -11.74 -4.53
CA ARG A 188 -11.18 -12.19 -5.85
C ARG A 188 -12.25 -12.92 -6.66
N ASP A 189 -13.36 -13.37 -6.07
CA ASP A 189 -14.53 -13.85 -6.83
C ASP A 189 -15.17 -12.72 -7.67
N TYR A 190 -14.95 -11.47 -7.27
CA TYR A 190 -15.44 -10.28 -7.96
C TYR A 190 -14.37 -9.19 -8.04
N PRO A 191 -13.33 -9.37 -8.89
CA PRO A 191 -12.13 -8.54 -8.86
C PRO A 191 -12.39 -7.07 -9.17
N GLN A 192 -13.52 -6.74 -9.80
CA GLN A 192 -13.87 -5.36 -10.15
C GLN A 192 -14.54 -4.57 -9.01
N ALA A 193 -14.78 -5.22 -7.86
CA ALA A 193 -15.22 -4.57 -6.63
C ALA A 193 -14.01 -4.21 -5.77
N VAL A 194 -13.88 -2.92 -5.46
CA VAL A 194 -12.79 -2.37 -4.64
C VAL A 194 -13.33 -1.95 -3.27
N TYR A 195 -12.50 -1.99 -2.24
CA TYR A 195 -12.94 -1.83 -0.86
C TYR A 195 -12.28 -0.61 -0.24
N THR A 196 -13.04 0.46 -0.07
CA THR A 196 -12.59 1.65 0.66
C THR A 196 -12.55 1.38 2.15
N VAL A 197 -11.43 1.69 2.78
CA VAL A 197 -11.26 1.62 4.24
C VAL A 197 -10.97 3.03 4.73
N ARG A 198 -11.99 3.68 5.27
CA ARG A 198 -11.83 5.03 5.84
C ARG A 198 -10.87 5.00 7.02
N ASP A 199 -10.25 6.12 7.35
CA ASP A 199 -9.39 6.18 8.55
C ASP A 199 -10.12 5.65 9.80
N CYS A 200 -11.39 6.02 10.00
CA CYS A 200 -12.20 5.54 11.13
C CYS A 200 -12.57 4.05 11.06
N ASP A 201 -12.51 3.44 9.88
CA ASP A 201 -12.93 2.07 9.63
C ASP A 201 -11.74 1.09 9.67
N LYS A 202 -10.50 1.55 9.82
CA LYS A 202 -9.34 0.64 9.94
C LYS A 202 -9.53 -0.35 11.09
N LEU A 203 -9.12 -1.60 10.89
CA LEU A 203 -9.15 -2.61 11.93
C LEU A 203 -8.09 -2.30 12.99
N ASN A 204 -8.53 -1.84 14.15
CA ASN A 204 -7.65 -1.45 15.24
C ASN A 204 -7.25 -2.67 16.10
N ASN A 205 -5.97 -2.78 16.42
CA ASN A 205 -5.41 -3.80 17.29
C ASN A 205 -4.31 -3.23 18.20
N ILE A 206 -4.01 -3.93 19.30
CA ILE A 206 -2.95 -3.53 20.23
C ILE A 206 -1.86 -4.60 20.19
N HIS A 207 -0.67 -4.21 19.69
CA HIS A 207 0.51 -5.05 19.74
C HIS A 207 1.26 -4.84 21.05
N GLY A 208 1.42 -5.91 21.82
CA GLY A 208 2.10 -5.92 23.12
C GLY A 208 1.24 -5.47 24.30
N THR A 209 1.53 -5.98 25.49
CA THR A 209 0.76 -5.70 26.72
C THR A 209 1.50 -4.81 27.71
N ARG A 210 2.84 -4.89 27.74
CA ARG A 210 3.70 -4.06 28.59
C ARG A 210 4.15 -2.81 27.86
N HIS A 211 4.43 -2.95 26.57
CA HIS A 211 4.91 -1.88 25.71
C HIS A 211 3.99 -1.71 24.48
N PRO A 212 2.71 -1.30 24.69
CA PRO A 212 1.72 -1.34 23.63
C PRO A 212 2.00 -0.34 22.52
N MET A 213 1.78 -0.80 21.29
CA MET A 213 1.72 -0.02 20.05
C MET A 213 0.36 -0.26 19.39
N LEU A 214 -0.23 0.79 18.82
CA LEU A 214 -1.48 0.66 18.07
C LEU A 214 -1.16 0.21 16.64
N MET A 215 -1.77 -0.90 16.23
CA MET A 215 -1.78 -1.38 14.85
C MET A 215 -3.14 -1.11 14.23
N ARG A 216 -3.19 -0.54 13.01
CA ARG A 216 -4.46 -0.23 12.33
C ARG A 216 -4.42 -0.76 10.91
N PHE A 217 -5.10 -1.87 10.62
CA PHE A 217 -5.06 -2.49 9.30
C PHE A 217 -6.01 -1.79 8.32
N ILE A 218 -5.46 -1.45 7.15
CA ILE A 218 -6.24 -1.14 5.96
C ILE A 218 -6.68 -2.45 5.30
N GLY A 219 -5.76 -3.40 5.14
CA GLY A 219 -6.02 -4.70 4.55
C GLY A 219 -5.23 -5.79 5.26
N SER A 220 -5.81 -6.98 5.33
CA SER A 220 -5.20 -8.15 5.95
C SER A 220 -5.85 -9.40 5.34
N ASN A 221 -5.12 -10.13 4.52
CA ASN A 221 -5.62 -11.33 3.85
C ASN A 221 -4.50 -12.38 3.64
N ASP A 222 -4.77 -13.40 2.81
CA ASP A 222 -3.85 -14.50 2.50
C ASP A 222 -2.66 -14.12 1.62
N TYR A 223 -2.64 -12.92 1.02
CA TYR A 223 -1.49 -12.41 0.26
C TYR A 223 -0.65 -11.40 1.06
N GLY A 224 -1.24 -10.67 2.00
CA GLY A 224 -0.48 -9.80 2.88
C GLY A 224 -1.31 -8.87 3.75
N HIS A 225 -0.60 -7.99 4.45
CA HIS A 225 -1.11 -7.13 5.50
C HIS A 225 -0.55 -5.72 5.31
N PHE A 226 -1.44 -4.73 5.35
CA PHE A 226 -1.11 -3.34 5.11
C PHE A 226 -1.84 -2.43 6.08
N GLY A 227 -1.13 -1.50 6.72
CA GLY A 227 -1.73 -0.69 7.77
C GLY A 227 -0.75 0.25 8.46
N GLU A 228 -1.15 0.78 9.61
CA GLU A 228 -0.38 1.74 10.37
C GLU A 228 0.18 1.14 11.66
N PHE A 229 1.41 1.52 11.98
CA PHE A 229 1.96 1.49 13.33
C PHE A 229 1.90 2.89 13.95
N ILE A 230 1.36 2.99 15.16
CA ILE A 230 1.36 4.23 15.95
C ILE A 230 1.95 3.94 17.32
N LEU A 231 3.15 4.48 17.57
CA LEU A 231 3.85 4.33 18.85
C LEU A 231 3.73 5.65 19.63
N PRO A 232 3.12 5.66 20.82
CA PRO A 232 2.97 6.88 21.62
C PRO A 232 4.32 7.45 22.08
N PRO A 233 4.36 8.68 22.61
CA PRO A 233 5.53 9.20 23.30
C PRO A 233 5.54 8.78 24.78
N GLY A 234 6.66 9.02 25.45
CA GLY A 234 6.77 8.97 26.92
C GLY A 234 7.17 7.60 27.50
N GLY A 235 7.59 7.65 28.77
CA GLY A 235 8.20 6.54 29.50
C GLY A 235 9.31 7.05 30.43
N TYR A 236 9.91 6.16 31.24
CA TYR A 236 11.13 6.50 31.99
C TYR A 236 12.35 6.65 31.05
N GLY A 237 12.42 5.81 30.02
CA GLY A 237 13.30 5.93 28.87
C GLY A 237 12.51 6.21 27.59
N PRO A 238 13.10 5.98 26.39
CA PRO A 238 12.33 6.08 25.16
C PRO A 238 11.14 5.11 25.19
N ARG A 239 10.07 5.47 24.47
CA ARG A 239 8.98 4.52 24.27
C ARG A 239 9.46 3.46 23.29
N CYS A 240 9.31 2.19 23.64
CA CYS A 240 9.55 1.07 22.73
C CYS A 240 8.24 0.31 22.48
N SER A 241 8.13 -0.39 21.35
CA SER A 241 7.18 -1.49 21.18
C SER A 241 7.70 -2.75 21.88
N GLU A 242 6.84 -3.75 22.07
CA GLU A 242 7.34 -5.13 22.24
C GLU A 242 8.11 -5.57 20.96
N GLU A 243 8.98 -6.57 21.11
CA GLU A 243 9.67 -7.17 19.96
C GLU A 243 8.64 -7.82 19.05
N ASP A 244 8.76 -7.55 17.76
CA ASP A 244 7.90 -8.08 16.71
C ASP A 244 8.77 -8.81 15.68
N CYS A 245 8.19 -9.80 15.01
CA CYS A 245 8.85 -10.63 14.01
C CYS A 245 7.79 -11.27 13.12
N HIS A 246 7.96 -11.12 11.80
CA HIS A 246 6.98 -11.59 10.81
C HIS A 246 7.45 -12.84 10.09
N GLU A 247 6.53 -13.75 9.75
CA GLU A 247 6.84 -14.92 8.90
C GLU A 247 7.25 -14.53 7.47
N GLY A 248 6.73 -13.42 6.96
CA GLY A 248 7.00 -12.88 5.63
C GLY A 248 7.96 -11.69 5.61
N ASP A 249 8.34 -11.26 4.41
CA ASP A 249 9.10 -10.02 4.26
C ASP A 249 8.21 -8.81 4.60
N ALA A 250 8.84 -7.75 5.08
CA ALA A 250 8.17 -6.52 5.43
C ALA A 250 8.92 -5.27 4.98
N ALA A 251 8.16 -4.18 4.84
CA ALA A 251 8.68 -2.83 4.72
C ALA A 251 7.91 -1.89 5.64
N ILE A 252 8.63 -0.98 6.30
CA ILE A 252 8.06 0.03 7.19
C ILE A 252 8.38 1.41 6.60
N PHE A 253 7.36 2.16 6.20
CA PHE A 253 7.46 3.52 5.66
C PHE A 253 7.14 4.55 6.74
N CYS A 254 8.04 5.50 7.00
CA CYS A 254 7.87 6.50 8.05
C CYS A 254 6.96 7.66 7.59
N ILE A 255 5.84 7.88 8.30
CA ILE A 255 4.93 9.01 8.06
C ILE A 255 5.33 10.18 8.95
N ASP A 256 5.29 9.95 10.27
CA ASP A 256 5.62 10.92 11.31
C ASP A 256 6.74 10.36 12.17
N GLY A 257 7.94 10.90 12.03
CA GLY A 257 9.12 10.45 12.74
C GLY A 257 9.91 11.60 13.40
N PRO A 258 11.19 11.36 13.73
CA PRO A 258 11.95 10.15 13.42
C PRO A 258 11.49 8.90 14.19
N ILE A 259 11.62 7.72 13.57
CA ILE A 259 11.36 6.41 14.19
C ILE A 259 12.66 5.62 14.20
N THR A 260 13.05 5.08 15.35
CA THR A 260 14.20 4.17 15.40
C THR A 260 13.73 2.72 15.24
N ILE A 261 14.28 2.01 14.25
CA ILE A 261 14.21 0.55 14.14
C ILE A 261 15.39 -0.01 14.91
N ASN A 262 15.12 -0.77 15.96
CA ASN A 262 16.13 -1.50 16.73
C ASN A 262 16.08 -2.98 16.36
N LEU A 263 17.15 -3.50 15.74
CA LEU A 263 17.32 -4.92 15.42
C LEU A 263 17.88 -5.62 16.66
N THR A 264 17.00 -6.14 17.50
CA THR A 264 17.29 -6.58 18.88
C THR A 264 18.37 -7.65 18.95
N GLN A 265 18.37 -8.59 18.00
CA GLN A 265 19.36 -9.67 17.93
C GLN A 265 20.71 -9.23 17.36
N LEU A 266 20.72 -8.21 16.50
CA LEU A 266 21.94 -7.70 15.86
C LEU A 266 22.61 -6.58 16.68
N GLN A 267 21.91 -6.01 17.65
CA GLN A 267 22.36 -4.84 18.42
C GLN A 267 22.65 -3.63 17.52
N GLU A 268 21.90 -3.53 16.42
CA GLU A 268 21.99 -2.43 15.46
C GLU A 268 20.72 -1.58 15.52
N SER A 269 20.86 -0.28 15.28
CA SER A 269 19.73 0.65 15.28
C SER A 269 19.82 1.62 14.11
N PHE A 270 18.67 1.87 13.49
CA PHE A 270 18.54 2.72 12.32
C PHE A 270 17.46 3.76 12.56
N GLN A 271 17.72 5.02 12.21
CA GLN A 271 16.74 6.10 12.34
C GLN A 271 16.10 6.39 10.98
N LEU A 272 14.80 6.14 10.89
CA LEU A 272 13.94 6.47 9.76
C LEU A 272 13.44 7.90 9.95
N ARG A 273 13.76 8.77 9.00
CA ARG A 273 13.16 10.09 8.90
C ARG A 273 11.82 9.97 8.16
N PRO A 274 10.93 10.98 8.22
CA PRO A 274 9.74 11.00 7.38
C PRO A 274 10.10 10.70 5.92
N GLU A 275 9.34 9.79 5.31
CA GLU A 275 9.56 9.25 3.97
C GLU A 275 10.83 8.41 3.77
N ASP A 276 11.51 7.99 4.83
CA ASP A 276 12.41 6.84 4.75
C ASP A 276 11.62 5.54 4.93
N SER A 277 12.17 4.46 4.38
CA SER A 277 11.64 3.11 4.56
C SER A 277 12.68 2.19 5.18
N PHE A 278 12.23 1.13 5.83
CA PHE A 278 13.11 0.06 6.29
C PHE A 278 12.58 -1.29 5.83
N PHE A 279 13.41 -2.04 5.10
CA PHE A 279 13.11 -3.41 4.68
C PHE A 279 13.54 -4.40 5.75
N LEU A 280 12.68 -5.37 6.04
CA LEU A 280 12.88 -6.45 6.99
C LEU A 280 12.65 -7.78 6.26
N PRO A 281 13.69 -8.61 6.05
CA PRO A 281 13.47 -9.98 5.60
C PRO A 281 12.64 -10.77 6.61
N ALA A 282 11.90 -11.77 6.13
CA ALA A 282 11.22 -12.77 6.95
C ALA A 282 12.06 -13.26 8.14
N GLY A 283 11.44 -13.37 9.30
CA GLY A 283 12.07 -13.87 10.53
C GLY A 283 13.06 -12.90 11.19
N THR A 284 13.09 -11.62 10.80
CA THR A 284 13.95 -10.60 11.40
C THR A 284 13.26 -9.94 12.60
N PRO A 285 13.75 -10.13 13.84
CA PRO A 285 13.13 -9.51 15.01
C PRO A 285 13.55 -8.05 15.15
N TYR A 286 12.59 -7.20 15.52
CA TYR A 286 12.82 -5.76 15.64
C TYR A 286 11.91 -5.11 16.69
N GLN A 287 12.25 -3.88 17.07
CA GLN A 287 11.39 -2.98 17.84
C GLN A 287 11.31 -1.62 17.16
N LEU A 288 10.15 -0.97 17.29
CA LEU A 288 10.03 0.47 17.08
C LEU A 288 10.39 1.21 18.37
N VAL A 289 11.17 2.27 18.25
CA VAL A 289 11.57 3.11 19.37
C VAL A 289 11.30 4.58 19.04
N ASN A 290 10.60 5.26 19.95
CA ASN A 290 10.22 6.67 19.87
C ASN A 290 10.91 7.47 20.99
N PHE A 291 11.78 8.38 20.58
CA PHE A 291 12.46 9.35 21.46
C PHE A 291 11.74 10.71 21.50
N GLU A 292 10.70 10.89 20.68
CA GLU A 292 9.99 12.14 20.52
C GLU A 292 8.95 12.38 21.62
N ASN A 293 8.53 13.64 21.76
CA ASN A 293 7.48 14.05 22.69
C ASN A 293 6.06 13.95 22.10
N LYS A 294 5.93 13.39 20.90
CA LYS A 294 4.68 13.16 20.17
C LYS A 294 4.59 11.71 19.68
N PRO A 295 3.40 11.19 19.39
CA PRO A 295 3.28 9.90 18.73
C PRO A 295 4.03 9.91 17.40
N VAL A 296 4.69 8.80 17.10
CA VAL A 296 5.28 8.55 15.78
C VAL A 296 4.42 7.56 15.02
N LYS A 297 4.39 7.69 13.69
CA LYS A 297 3.54 6.90 12.80
C LYS A 297 4.35 6.34 11.64
N ALA A 298 4.16 5.05 11.36
CA ALA A 298 4.63 4.41 10.15
C ALA A 298 3.49 3.65 9.45
N VAL A 299 3.65 3.38 8.16
CA VAL A 299 2.83 2.42 7.41
C VAL A 299 3.64 1.14 7.24
N PHE A 300 3.06 -0.01 7.56
CA PHE A 300 3.65 -1.31 7.32
C PHE A 300 3.05 -1.99 6.10
N ALA A 301 3.91 -2.71 5.39
CA ALA A 301 3.56 -3.71 4.38
C ALA A 301 4.24 -5.01 4.79
N VAL A 302 3.48 -6.06 5.04
CA VAL A 302 3.98 -7.37 5.50
C VAL A 302 3.34 -8.47 4.65
N THR A 303 4.12 -9.40 4.11
CA THR A 303 3.57 -10.46 3.24
C THR A 303 3.00 -11.66 4.01
N ALA A 304 3.39 -11.85 5.28
CA ALA A 304 2.80 -12.80 6.22
C ALA A 304 3.18 -12.39 7.66
N LEU A 305 2.21 -12.27 8.57
CA LEU A 305 2.43 -11.99 10.00
C LEU A 305 3.06 -13.21 10.70
#